data_AF-A0A3B9SQT8-F1
#
_entry.id   AF-A0A3B9SQT8-F1
#
_cell.length_a   1.000
_cell.length_b   1.000
_cell.length_c   1.000
_cell.angle_alpha   90.00
_cell.angle_beta   90.00
_cell.angle_gamma   90.00
#
_symmetry.space_group_name_H-M   'P 1'
#
loop_
_entity.id
_entity.type
_entity.pdbx_description
1 polymer ?
#
loop_
_entity_poly.entity_id
_entity_poly.type
_entity_poly.pdbx_seq_one_letter_code
_entity_poly.pdbx_strand_id
1 'polypeptide(L)'
;KSSRYGKGEPAYLNCPMNEDEYDRFWQALVTAERAPLHAFEKEVHFEGCLPIEVLAARGREALLFGPLKPVGLVDPRTGKRPFAVVQLRQDNKQGTLFNMVGFQTNLKWGEQKRVFRLIPGMEDAEFVRYGVMHRNTYINAPALLEPTLECRRRPGLFFAGQLAGVEGYVESAAAGLV
;
A
#
# COMPACT_ATOMS: atom_id res chain seq x y z
N LYS A 1 17.93 0.58 7.03
CA LYS A 1 16.70 0.84 7.79
C LYS A 1 16.87 2.14 8.55
N SER A 2 15.90 3.06 8.50
CA SER A 2 15.91 4.29 9.31
C SER A 2 14.50 4.86 9.43
N SER A 3 14.24 5.56 10.53
CA SER A 3 13.02 6.34 10.74
C SER A 3 13.31 7.82 10.47
N ARG A 4 12.27 8.59 10.12
CA ARG A 4 12.41 10.03 9.92
C ARG A 4 12.98 10.70 11.17
N TYR A 5 13.88 11.65 10.96
CA TYR A 5 14.58 12.41 12.00
C TYR A 5 15.43 11.54 12.96
N GLY A 6 15.72 10.29 12.59
CA GLY A 6 16.47 9.37 13.46
C GLY A 6 15.75 9.06 14.79
N LYS A 7 14.44 9.31 14.88
CA LYS A 7 13.66 9.07 16.10
C LYS A 7 13.12 7.63 16.12
N GLY A 8 13.33 6.95 17.24
CA GLY A 8 12.83 5.59 17.51
C GLY A 8 13.64 4.49 16.81
N GLU A 9 13.18 3.24 16.98
CA GLU A 9 13.79 2.11 16.27
C GLU A 9 13.61 2.25 14.75
N PRO A 10 14.56 1.72 13.93
CA PRO A 10 14.50 1.78 12.47
C PRO A 10 13.33 0.94 11.90
N ALA A 11 12.13 1.51 11.89
CA ALA A 11 10.89 0.80 11.52
C ALA A 11 10.69 0.64 10.01
N TYR A 12 11.45 1.35 9.19
CA TYR A 12 11.28 1.38 7.74
C TYR A 12 12.57 1.03 6.98
N LEU A 13 12.41 0.30 5.87
CA LEU A 13 13.36 0.33 4.77
C LEU A 13 13.04 1.52 3.88
N ASN A 14 14.08 2.20 3.39
CA ASN A 14 13.94 3.40 2.57
C ASN A 14 14.69 3.16 1.27
N CYS A 15 13.97 3.30 0.16
CA CYS A 15 14.48 3.23 -1.21
C CYS A 15 14.61 4.67 -1.73
N PRO A 16 15.78 5.33 -1.55
CA PRO A 16 15.97 6.69 -2.03
C PRO A 16 16.05 6.72 -3.56
N MET A 17 15.52 7.78 -4.15
CA MET A 17 15.63 8.09 -5.57
C MET A 17 16.31 9.44 -5.77
N ASN A 18 17.13 9.54 -6.81
CA ASN A 18 17.50 10.81 -7.40
C ASN A 18 16.37 11.34 -8.30
N GLU A 19 16.56 12.53 -8.86
CA GLU A 19 15.53 13.19 -9.68
C GLU A 19 15.23 12.42 -10.98
N ASP A 20 16.26 11.93 -11.68
CA ASP A 20 16.08 11.16 -12.92
C ASP A 20 15.34 9.83 -12.69
N GLU A 21 15.67 9.14 -11.60
CA GLU A 21 14.98 7.92 -11.16
C GLU A 21 13.52 8.19 -10.84
N TYR A 22 13.26 9.29 -10.12
CA TYR A 22 11.91 9.74 -9.81
C TYR A 22 11.11 10.04 -11.09
N ASP A 23 11.70 10.76 -12.04
CA ASP A 23 11.01 11.15 -13.27
C ASP A 23 10.66 9.95 -14.14
N ARG A 24 11.58 8.98 -14.26
CA ARG A 24 11.28 7.70 -14.93
C ARG A 24 10.15 6.95 -14.23
N PHE A 25 10.19 6.87 -12.91
CA PHE A 25 9.14 6.20 -12.12
C PHE A 25 7.78 6.90 -12.27
N TRP A 26 7.74 8.23 -12.09
CA TRP A 26 6.54 9.05 -12.23
C TRP A 26 5.94 8.91 -13.62
N GLN A 27 6.75 9.03 -14.67
CA GLN A 27 6.29 8.89 -16.05
C GLN A 27 5.70 7.50 -16.31
N ALA A 28 6.36 6.45 -15.83
CA ALA A 28 5.87 5.08 -15.96
C ALA A 28 4.56 4.88 -15.19
N LEU A 29 4.39 5.54 -14.05
CA LEU A 29 3.21 5.43 -13.19
C LEU A 29 1.98 6.13 -13.78
N VAL A 30 2.12 7.35 -14.30
CA VAL A 30 0.99 8.11 -14.88
C VAL A 30 0.54 7.56 -16.24
N THR A 31 1.39 6.78 -16.91
CA THR A 31 1.07 6.13 -18.19
C THR A 31 0.67 4.66 -18.05
N ALA A 32 0.69 4.12 -16.82
CA ALA A 32 0.43 2.71 -16.60
C ALA A 32 -1.05 2.34 -16.75
N GLU A 33 -1.31 1.12 -17.20
CA GLU A 33 -2.67 0.62 -17.39
C GLU A 33 -3.35 0.30 -16.05
N ARG A 34 -4.57 0.81 -15.89
CA ARG A 34 -5.45 0.54 -14.75
C ARG A 34 -6.38 -0.64 -15.02
N ALA A 35 -6.74 -1.36 -13.96
CA ALA A 35 -7.80 -2.36 -14.05
C ALA A 35 -9.16 -1.68 -14.30
N PRO A 36 -10.03 -2.25 -15.15
CA PRO A 36 -11.36 -1.68 -15.38
C PRO A 36 -12.17 -1.74 -14.09
N LEU A 37 -12.82 -0.63 -13.74
CA LEU A 37 -13.80 -0.59 -12.64
C LEU A 37 -15.11 -1.24 -13.10
N HIS A 38 -15.79 -1.93 -12.18
CA HIS A 38 -17.10 -2.48 -12.50
C HIS A 38 -18.15 -1.36 -12.63
N ALA A 39 -19.19 -1.56 -13.46
CA ALA A 39 -20.20 -0.53 -13.73
C ALA A 39 -20.94 0.01 -12.48
N PHE A 40 -20.96 -0.74 -11.37
CA PHE A 40 -21.55 -0.32 -10.09
C PHE A 40 -20.57 0.45 -9.19
N GLU A 41 -19.28 0.45 -9.52
CA GLU A 41 -18.24 1.21 -8.83
C GLU A 41 -18.18 2.61 -9.45
N LYS A 42 -18.98 3.54 -8.90
CA LYS A 42 -18.75 4.96 -9.19
C LYS A 42 -17.36 5.31 -8.67
N GLU A 43 -16.55 5.95 -9.50
CA GLU A 43 -15.22 6.45 -9.15
C GLU A 43 -15.34 7.62 -8.16
N VAL A 44 -15.69 7.30 -6.92
CA VAL A 44 -15.72 8.23 -5.79
C VAL A 44 -14.43 8.02 -5.04
N HIS A 45 -13.40 8.74 -5.45
CA HIS A 45 -12.15 8.74 -4.71
C HIS A 45 -12.35 9.43 -3.36
N PHE A 46 -12.01 8.73 -2.29
CA PHE A 46 -11.87 9.38 -1.00
C PHE A 46 -10.57 10.19 -1.06
N GLU A 47 -10.65 11.52 -0.96
CA GLU A 47 -9.48 12.42 -1.09
C GLU A 47 -8.32 12.04 -0.14
N GLY A 48 -8.62 11.42 1.00
CA GLY A 48 -7.61 10.91 1.94
C GLY A 48 -6.95 9.57 1.57
N CYS A 49 -7.44 8.85 0.55
CA CYS A 49 -6.98 7.52 0.16
C CYS A 49 -7.03 7.34 -1.38
N LEU A 50 -6.30 8.19 -2.10
CA LEU A 50 -6.22 8.15 -3.55
C LEU A 50 -5.27 7.05 -4.04
N PRO A 51 -5.59 6.35 -5.14
CA PRO A 51 -4.61 5.50 -5.82
C PRO A 51 -3.35 6.31 -6.18
N ILE A 52 -2.17 5.72 -6.02
CA ILE A 52 -0.89 6.42 -6.22
C ILE A 52 -0.76 6.97 -7.64
N GLU A 53 -1.26 6.26 -8.65
CA GLU A 53 -1.29 6.71 -10.03
C GLU A 53 -2.23 7.90 -10.27
N VAL A 54 -3.34 7.99 -9.52
CA VAL A 54 -4.27 9.13 -9.57
C VAL A 54 -3.64 10.34 -8.89
N LEU A 55 -2.96 10.14 -7.75
CA LEU A 55 -2.22 11.21 -7.08
C LEU A 55 -1.09 11.73 -7.98
N ALA A 56 -0.35 10.84 -8.64
CA ALA A 56 0.73 11.20 -9.57
C ALA A 56 0.22 12.01 -10.77
N ALA A 57 -0.97 11.68 -11.29
CA ALA A 57 -1.58 12.39 -12.42
C ALA A 57 -2.03 13.83 -12.07
N ARG A 58 -2.22 14.15 -10.77
CA ARG A 58 -2.54 15.51 -10.32
C ARG A 58 -1.36 16.49 -10.44
N GLY A 59 -0.15 15.98 -10.63
CA GLY A 59 1.03 16.79 -10.89
C GLY A 59 2.32 16.07 -10.53
N ARG A 60 3.41 16.42 -11.24
CA ARG A 60 4.73 15.83 -11.04
C ARG A 60 5.18 15.86 -9.59
N GLU A 61 4.91 16.92 -8.85
CA GLU A 61 5.39 17.06 -7.47
C GLU A 61 4.45 16.45 -6.41
N ALA A 62 3.25 16.01 -6.80
CA ALA A 62 2.22 15.58 -5.86
C ALA A 62 2.70 14.44 -4.93
N LEU A 63 3.47 13.48 -5.48
CA LEU A 63 4.01 12.37 -4.70
C LEU A 63 5.06 12.83 -3.68
N LEU A 64 5.81 13.91 -3.97
CA LEU A 64 6.88 14.45 -3.11
C LEU A 64 6.32 15.13 -1.85
N PHE A 65 5.06 15.55 -1.88
CA PHE A 65 4.35 16.07 -0.71
C PHE A 65 3.56 14.98 0.03
N GLY A 66 3.31 13.83 -0.61
CA GLY A 66 2.60 12.69 -0.07
C GLY A 66 3.51 11.48 0.22
N PRO A 67 3.26 10.32 -0.42
CA PRO A 67 3.90 9.06 -0.04
C PRO A 67 5.42 9.02 -0.29
N LEU A 68 5.94 9.82 -1.24
CA LEU A 68 7.36 9.83 -1.62
C LEU A 68 8.18 10.93 -0.94
N LYS A 69 7.60 11.62 0.04
CA LYS A 69 8.22 12.76 0.72
C LYS A 69 9.53 12.38 1.42
N PRO A 70 10.70 12.97 1.06
CA PRO A 70 12.00 12.60 1.65
C PRO A 70 12.31 13.27 3.00
N VAL A 71 11.38 14.08 3.54
CA VAL A 71 11.62 14.90 4.73
C VAL A 71 12.03 14.06 5.95
N GLY A 72 13.12 14.48 6.59
CA GLY A 72 13.68 13.84 7.78
C GLY A 72 14.56 12.62 7.47
N LEU A 73 14.86 12.34 6.21
CA LEU A 73 15.77 11.27 5.80
C LEU A 73 17.04 11.84 5.16
N VAL A 74 18.13 11.11 5.35
CA VAL A 74 19.43 11.33 4.73
C VAL A 74 19.83 10.01 4.08
N ASP A 75 20.18 10.05 2.81
CA ASP A 75 20.72 8.89 2.10
C ASP A 75 22.18 8.68 2.53
N PRO A 76 22.52 7.53 3.14
CA PRO A 76 23.89 7.25 3.60
C PRO A 76 24.90 7.17 2.44
N ARG A 77 24.47 6.92 1.21
CA ARG A 77 25.35 6.82 0.03
C ARG A 77 25.88 8.19 -0.39
N THR A 78 25.03 9.21 -0.28
CA THR A 78 25.31 10.57 -0.77
C THR A 78 25.54 11.57 0.36
N GLY A 79 25.16 11.23 1.59
CA GLY A 79 25.17 12.13 2.75
C GLY A 79 24.15 13.28 2.66
N LYS A 80 23.25 13.23 1.67
CA LYS A 80 22.28 14.30 1.37
C LYS A 80 20.85 13.79 1.50
N ARG A 81 19.88 14.70 1.57
CA ARG A 81 18.46 14.34 1.45
C ARG A 81 18.20 13.82 0.03
N PRO A 82 17.58 12.65 -0.15
CA PRO A 82 17.22 12.16 -1.49
C PRO A 82 16.10 13.02 -2.09
N PHE A 83 15.94 12.97 -3.41
CA PHE A 83 14.88 13.72 -4.10
C PHE A 83 13.50 13.16 -3.73
N ALA A 84 13.38 11.83 -3.75
CA ALA A 84 12.19 11.10 -3.34
C ALA A 84 12.57 9.83 -2.56
N VAL A 85 11.62 9.24 -1.85
CA VAL A 85 11.85 7.99 -1.11
C VAL A 85 10.62 7.09 -1.12
N VAL A 86 10.79 5.82 -1.41
CA VAL A 86 9.75 4.82 -1.12
C VAL A 86 10.07 4.17 0.22
N GLN A 87 9.09 4.13 1.12
CA GLN A 87 9.24 3.50 2.43
C GLN A 87 8.56 2.12 2.41
N LEU A 88 9.26 1.10 2.91
CA LEU A 88 8.71 -0.22 3.13
C LEU A 88 8.61 -0.50 4.63
N ARG A 89 7.46 -0.99 5.08
CA ARG A 89 7.21 -1.37 6.48
C ARG A 89 7.14 -2.88 6.59
N GLN A 90 7.81 -3.44 7.59
CA GLN A 90 7.72 -4.87 7.89
C GLN A 90 6.27 -5.25 8.23
N ASP A 91 5.77 -6.31 7.59
CA ASP A 91 4.37 -6.73 7.73
C ASP A 91 4.22 -8.00 8.58
N ASN A 92 5.22 -8.88 8.59
CA ASN A 92 5.23 -10.09 9.41
C ASN A 92 6.39 -10.11 10.42
N LYS A 93 6.26 -10.88 11.49
CA LYS A 93 7.28 -10.97 12.55
C LYS A 93 8.63 -11.48 12.04
N GLN A 94 8.61 -12.39 11.06
CA GLN A 94 9.81 -12.97 10.46
C GLN A 94 10.62 -11.98 9.60
N GLY A 95 10.01 -10.86 9.19
CA GLY A 95 10.68 -9.87 8.35
C GLY A 95 10.91 -10.36 6.92
N THR A 96 10.08 -11.28 6.43
CA THR A 96 10.10 -11.77 5.05
C THR A 96 9.08 -11.07 4.15
N LEU A 97 8.12 -10.35 4.74
CA LEU A 97 7.11 -9.58 4.02
C LEU A 97 7.19 -8.10 4.40
N PHE A 98 7.16 -7.25 3.38
CA PHE A 98 7.18 -5.80 3.53
C PHE A 98 6.07 -5.16 2.68
N ASN A 99 5.39 -4.18 3.26
CA ASN A 99 4.37 -3.39 2.61
C ASN A 99 4.93 -2.04 2.15
N MET A 100 4.56 -1.62 0.94
CA MET A 100 4.88 -0.30 0.39
C MET A 100 3.96 0.76 1.01
N VAL A 101 4.53 1.74 1.71
CA VAL A 101 3.76 2.71 2.49
C VAL A 101 3.14 3.77 1.58
N GLY A 102 1.81 3.85 1.56
CA GLY A 102 1.07 4.84 0.77
C GLY A 102 0.97 4.51 -0.72
N PHE A 103 1.11 3.23 -1.08
CA PHE A 103 1.07 2.70 -2.44
C PHE A 103 -0.24 1.94 -2.74
N GLN A 104 -1.36 2.39 -2.19
CA GLN A 104 -2.68 1.93 -2.66
C GLN A 104 -2.81 2.22 -4.17
N THR A 105 -3.30 1.24 -4.95
CA THR A 105 -3.27 1.31 -6.41
C THR A 105 -4.37 0.47 -7.04
N ASN A 106 -4.83 0.88 -8.23
CA ASN A 106 -5.69 0.12 -9.12
C ASN A 106 -5.00 -0.24 -10.45
N LEU A 107 -3.67 -0.22 -10.50
CA LEU A 107 -2.91 -0.66 -11.66
C LEU A 107 -3.13 -2.16 -11.90
N LYS A 108 -3.11 -2.59 -13.17
CA LYS A 108 -3.06 -4.01 -13.51
C LYS A 108 -1.81 -4.65 -12.87
N TRP A 109 -1.89 -5.92 -12.49
CA TRP A 109 -0.77 -6.60 -11.79
C TRP A 109 0.54 -6.60 -12.60
N GLY A 110 0.45 -6.77 -13.93
CA GLY A 110 1.62 -6.64 -14.82
C GLY A 110 2.26 -5.25 -14.76
N GLU A 111 1.44 -4.21 -14.66
CA GLU A 111 1.89 -2.82 -14.56
C GLU A 111 2.46 -2.49 -13.18
N GLN A 112 1.86 -3.00 -12.10
CA GLN A 112 2.45 -2.90 -10.77
C GLN A 112 3.87 -3.48 -10.75
N LYS A 113 4.04 -4.69 -11.31
CA LYS A 113 5.37 -5.32 -11.42
C LYS A 113 6.34 -4.48 -12.26
N ARG A 114 5.90 -3.98 -13.42
CA ARG A 114 6.73 -3.17 -14.33
C ARG A 114 7.16 -1.85 -13.69
N VAL A 115 6.22 -1.13 -13.09
CA VAL A 115 6.44 0.22 -12.54
C VAL A 115 7.20 0.15 -11.22
N PHE A 116 6.82 -0.73 -10.29
CA PHE A 116 7.45 -0.78 -8.96
C PHE A 116 8.88 -1.33 -8.99
N ARG A 117 9.26 -2.08 -10.03
CA ARG A 117 10.67 -2.49 -10.25
C ARG A 117 11.58 -1.35 -10.72
N LEU A 118 11.03 -0.20 -11.08
CA LEU A 118 11.85 1.00 -11.35
C LEU A 118 12.35 1.67 -10.08
N ILE A 119 11.82 1.29 -8.91
CA ILE A 119 12.25 1.83 -7.61
C ILE A 119 13.62 1.22 -7.25
N PRO A 120 14.63 2.04 -6.92
CA PRO A 120 15.95 1.54 -6.55
C PRO A 120 15.92 0.57 -5.36
N GLY A 121 16.54 -0.59 -5.54
CA GLY A 121 16.51 -1.69 -4.57
C GLY A 121 15.29 -2.61 -4.68
N MET A 122 14.40 -2.39 -5.66
CA MET A 122 13.25 -3.25 -5.96
C MET A 122 13.30 -3.84 -7.37
N GLU A 123 14.43 -3.75 -8.07
CA GLU A 123 14.62 -4.19 -9.45
C GLU A 123 14.24 -5.68 -9.63
N ASP A 124 14.65 -6.50 -8.66
CA ASP A 124 14.40 -7.94 -8.61
C ASP A 124 13.33 -8.32 -7.56
N ALA A 125 12.52 -7.36 -7.10
CA ALA A 125 11.51 -7.63 -6.09
C ALA A 125 10.50 -8.70 -6.55
N GLU A 126 10.15 -9.58 -5.61
CA GLU A 126 9.07 -10.55 -5.73
C GLU A 126 7.82 -9.99 -5.03
N PHE A 127 6.72 -9.87 -5.77
CA PHE A 127 5.45 -9.35 -5.26
C PHE A 127 4.57 -10.53 -4.83
N VAL A 128 4.55 -10.80 -3.52
CA VAL A 128 3.73 -11.88 -2.93
C VAL A 128 2.23 -11.53 -2.97
N ARG A 129 1.89 -10.23 -2.93
CA ARG A 129 0.53 -9.72 -3.05
C ARG A 129 0.53 -8.43 -3.84
N TYR A 130 -0.38 -8.32 -4.81
CA TYR A 130 -0.59 -7.11 -5.58
C TYR A 130 -1.61 -6.19 -4.91
N GLY A 131 -1.44 -4.88 -5.09
CA GLY A 131 -2.40 -3.88 -4.64
C GLY A 131 -3.71 -4.01 -5.42
N VAL A 132 -4.81 -3.80 -4.72
CA VAL A 132 -6.15 -3.72 -5.30
C VAL A 132 -6.87 -2.55 -4.67
N MET A 133 -7.68 -1.87 -5.47
CA MET A 133 -8.62 -0.88 -4.98
C MET A 133 -9.99 -1.20 -5.57
N HIS A 134 -10.89 -1.61 -4.70
CA HIS A 134 -12.27 -1.88 -5.04
C HIS A 134 -13.16 -1.43 -3.88
N ARG A 135 -14.45 -1.27 -4.15
CA ARG A 135 -15.39 -0.99 -3.07
C ARG A 135 -15.51 -2.24 -2.19
N ASN A 136 -15.33 -2.07 -0.89
CA ASN A 136 -15.56 -3.13 0.09
C ASN A 136 -16.37 -2.60 1.28
N THR A 137 -17.24 -3.46 1.84
CA THR A 137 -17.97 -3.19 3.07
C THR A 137 -17.56 -4.24 4.09
N TYR A 138 -16.91 -3.78 5.16
CA TYR A 138 -16.45 -4.62 6.26
C TYR A 138 -16.64 -3.87 7.58
N ILE A 139 -16.65 -4.60 8.69
CA ILE A 139 -16.70 -4.03 10.03
C ILE A 139 -15.30 -3.99 10.66
N ASN A 140 -15.08 -3.09 11.63
CA ASN A 140 -13.84 -3.07 12.40
C ASN A 140 -13.79 -4.27 13.36
N ALA A 141 -13.47 -5.45 12.82
CA ALA A 141 -13.50 -6.72 13.54
C ALA A 141 -12.63 -6.73 14.81
N PRO A 142 -11.38 -6.22 14.83
CA PRO A 142 -10.57 -6.19 16.06
C PRO A 142 -11.24 -5.43 17.22
N ALA A 143 -12.03 -4.40 16.92
CA ALA A 143 -12.76 -3.62 17.92
C ALA A 143 -14.10 -4.25 18.31
N LEU A 144 -14.79 -4.92 17.37
CA LEU A 144 -16.19 -5.31 17.50
C LEU A 144 -16.43 -6.79 17.76
N LEU A 145 -15.48 -7.66 17.40
CA LEU A 145 -15.63 -9.12 17.45
C LEU A 145 -14.65 -9.77 18.44
N GLU A 146 -15.08 -10.89 19.02
CA GLU A 146 -14.19 -11.84 19.68
C GLU A 146 -13.40 -12.66 18.65
N PRO A 147 -12.31 -13.36 19.04
CA PRO A 147 -11.57 -14.26 18.14
C PRO A 147 -12.44 -15.38 17.53
N THR A 148 -13.58 -15.70 18.15
CA THR A 148 -14.62 -16.61 17.66
C THR A 148 -15.56 -15.98 16.64
N LEU A 149 -15.30 -14.72 16.24
CA LEU A 149 -16.13 -13.92 15.34
C LEU A 149 -17.52 -13.53 15.87
N GLU A 150 -17.78 -13.78 17.16
CA GLU A 150 -18.97 -13.33 17.86
C GLU A 150 -18.91 -11.82 18.15
N CYS A 151 -20.03 -11.13 18.04
CA CYS A 151 -20.14 -9.71 18.34
C CYS A 151 -20.05 -9.45 19.84
N ARG A 152 -19.05 -8.66 20.27
CA ARG A 152 -18.85 -8.29 21.69
C ARG A 152 -20.06 -7.61 22.34
N ARG A 153 -20.88 -6.90 21.55
CA ARG A 153 -22.04 -6.14 22.04
C ARG A 153 -23.35 -6.89 21.96
N ARG A 154 -23.40 -8.02 21.24
CA ARG A 154 -24.62 -8.80 21.03
C ARG A 154 -24.27 -10.30 21.00
N PRO A 155 -24.33 -10.95 22.17
CA PRO A 155 -24.13 -12.40 22.25
C PRO A 155 -25.07 -13.15 21.30
N GLY A 156 -24.56 -14.19 20.65
CA GLY A 156 -25.25 -14.99 19.64
C GLY A 156 -25.28 -14.40 18.24
N LEU A 157 -24.73 -13.20 18.00
CA LEU A 157 -24.57 -12.64 16.66
C LEU A 157 -23.14 -12.84 16.17
N PHE A 158 -22.98 -13.57 15.06
CA PHE A 158 -21.68 -13.85 14.43
C PHE A 158 -21.54 -13.14 13.10
N PHE A 159 -20.31 -12.77 12.76
CA PHE A 159 -19.95 -12.18 11.48
C PHE A 159 -18.92 -13.05 10.79
N ALA A 160 -19.13 -13.36 9.51
CA ALA A 160 -18.22 -14.18 8.74
C ALA A 160 -18.00 -13.59 7.34
N GLY A 161 -17.05 -14.17 6.61
CA GLY A 161 -16.73 -13.75 5.26
C GLY A 161 -16.16 -12.34 5.17
N GLN A 162 -16.26 -11.76 3.98
CA GLN A 162 -15.73 -10.44 3.68
C GLN A 162 -16.20 -9.33 4.63
N LEU A 163 -17.40 -9.47 5.20
CA LEU A 163 -17.93 -8.53 6.19
C LEU A 163 -17.09 -8.51 7.48
N ALA A 164 -16.50 -9.64 7.88
CA ALA A 164 -15.58 -9.77 9.00
C ALA A 164 -14.13 -9.32 8.66
N GLY A 165 -13.87 -8.89 7.43
CA GLY A 165 -12.59 -8.32 7.00
C GLY A 165 -11.62 -9.29 6.33
N VAL A 166 -12.04 -10.53 6.04
CA VAL A 166 -11.25 -11.44 5.19
C VAL A 166 -11.48 -11.15 3.70
N GLU A 167 -10.62 -11.68 2.84
CA GLU A 167 -10.71 -11.50 1.39
C GLU A 167 -10.46 -12.84 0.70
N GLY A 168 -11.25 -13.18 -0.32
CA GLY A 168 -11.19 -14.46 -1.01
C GLY A 168 -12.27 -15.46 -0.59
N TYR A 169 -12.60 -16.38 -1.50
CA TYR A 169 -13.67 -17.36 -1.29
C TYR A 169 -13.34 -18.37 -0.20
N VAL A 170 -12.10 -18.85 -0.16
CA VAL A 170 -11.66 -19.88 0.79
C VAL A 170 -11.59 -19.29 2.19
N GLU A 171 -11.02 -18.10 2.33
CA GLU A 171 -10.93 -17.35 3.57
C GLU A 171 -12.33 -17.01 4.10
N SER A 172 -13.25 -16.66 3.20
CA SER A 172 -14.63 -16.38 3.59
C SER A 172 -15.39 -17.62 4.05
N ALA A 173 -15.20 -18.75 3.37
CA ALA A 173 -15.78 -20.02 3.77
C ALA A 173 -15.21 -20.51 5.11
N ALA A 174 -13.88 -20.43 5.28
CA ALA A 174 -13.20 -20.75 6.52
C ALA A 174 -13.72 -19.90 7.68
N ALA A 175 -13.87 -18.58 7.50
CA ALA A 175 -14.43 -17.71 8.53
C ALA A 175 -15.89 -18.06 8.90
N GLY A 176 -16.66 -18.65 7.98
CA GLY A 176 -18.02 -19.12 8.27
C GLY A 176 -18.10 -20.47 8.98
N LEU A 177 -17.01 -21.23 9.01
CA LEU A 177 -16.92 -22.53 9.68
C LEU A 177 -16.43 -22.42 11.14
N VAL A 178 -15.87 -21.26 11.52
CA VAL A 178 -15.36 -20.96 12.88
C VAL A 178 -16.48 -20.95 13.92
#